data_AF-A0A8K0KHS9-F1
#
_entry.id   AF-A0A8K0KHS9-F1
#
_cell.length_a   1.000
_cell.length_b   1.000
_cell.length_c   1.000
_cell.angle_alpha   90.00
_cell.angle_beta   90.00
_cell.angle_gamma   90.00
#
_symmetry.space_group_name_H-M   'P 1'
#
loop_
_entity.id
_entity.type
_entity.pdbx_description
1 polymer ?
#
loop_
_entity_poly.entity_id
_entity_poly.type
_entity_poly.pdbx_seq_one_letter_code
_entity_poly.pdbx_strand_id
1 'polypeptide(L)' 'MRDHVEVENVREISPFFQRIFSENPCKHPVIILKDLRRWEVQGIVDFMYKGEISVAQEHLTSLIKAAESLQAS' A
#
# COMPACT_ATOMS: atom_id res chain seq x y z
N MET A 1 21.38 -1.57 3.87
CA MET A 1 20.59 -1.72 5.10
C MET A 1 19.15 -1.81 4.63
N ARG A 2 18.50 -2.98 4.76
CA ARG A 2 17.12 -3.14 4.26
C ARG A 2 16.22 -2.35 5.20
N ASP A 3 15.60 -1.30 4.69
CA ASP A 3 14.62 -0.54 5.44
C ASP A 3 13.51 -1.49 5.87
N HIS A 4 13.43 -1.72 7.18
CA HIS A 4 12.31 -2.40 7.77
C HIS A 4 11.10 -1.48 7.58
N VAL A 5 10.20 -1.85 6.68
CA VAL A 5 8.91 -1.17 6.50
C VAL A 5 8.14 -1.33 7.82
N GLU A 6 8.02 -0.24 8.59
CA GLU A 6 7.28 -0.24 9.84
C GLU A 6 5.79 -0.26 9.55
N VAL A 7 5.16 -1.42 9.79
CA VAL A 7 3.75 -1.74 9.50
C VAL A 7 2.75 -0.75 10.12
N GLU A 8 3.18 0.05 11.09
CA GLU A 8 2.34 1.00 11.83
C GLU A 8 1.79 2.12 10.91
N ASN A 9 2.61 2.71 10.04
CA ASN A 9 2.16 3.83 9.19
C ASN A 9 1.20 3.41 8.07
N VAL A 10 1.26 2.16 7.61
CA VAL A 10 0.35 1.63 6.57
C VAL A 10 -1.06 1.38 7.12
N ARG A 11 -1.20 1.16 8.43
CA ARG A 11 -2.50 0.86 9.08
C ARG A 11 -3.43 2.06 9.13
N GLU A 12 -2.92 3.29 9.16
CA GLU A 12 -3.76 4.46 9.37
C GLU A 12 -4.35 5.03 8.06
N ILE A 13 -3.71 4.77 6.92
CA ILE A 13 -4.06 5.39 5.63
C ILE A 13 -4.98 4.51 4.77
N SER A 14 -5.16 3.25 5.16
CA SER A 14 -6.02 2.30 4.44
C SER A 14 -6.85 1.45 5.41
N PRO A 15 -8.19 1.60 5.41
CA PRO A 15 -9.09 0.74 6.17
C PRO A 15 -8.93 -0.75 5.83
N PHE A 16 -8.54 -1.07 4.60
CA PHE A 16 -8.25 -2.44 4.18
C PHE A 16 -7.07 -3.03 4.96
N PHE A 17 -5.94 -2.32 5.00
CA PHE A 17 -4.77 -2.78 5.76
C PHE A 17 -5.01 -2.74 7.26
N GLN A 18 -5.70 -1.71 7.77
CA GLN A 18 -6.10 -1.63 9.18
C GLN A 18 -6.86 -2.90 9.61
N ARG A 19 -7.85 -3.32 8.81
CA ARG A 19 -8.67 -4.50 9.06
C ARG A 19 -7.84 -5.78 9.04
N ILE A 20 -7.05 -6.00 7.98
CA ILE A 20 -6.23 -7.22 7.82
C ILE A 20 -5.27 -7.37 9.00
N PHE A 21 -4.59 -6.30 9.38
CA PHE A 21 -3.60 -6.34 10.44
C PHE A 21 -4.21 -6.44 11.85
N SER A 22 -5.45 -5.96 12.04
CA SER A 22 -6.18 -6.11 13.31
C SER A 22 -6.76 -7.51 13.47
N GLU A 23 -7.29 -8.11 12.40
CA GLU A 23 -7.89 -9.45 12.43
C GLU A 23 -6.83 -10.56 12.46
N ASN A 24 -5.60 -10.30 12.02
CA ASN A 24 -4.52 -11.30 11.91
C ASN A 24 -3.24 -10.86 12.63
N PRO A 25 -3.23 -10.80 13.97
CA PRO A 25 -2.06 -10.41 14.73
C PRO A 25 -0.96 -11.47 14.60
N CYS A 26 0.06 -11.18 13.79
CA CYS A 26 1.23 -12.02 13.63
C CYS A 26 2.49 -11.17 13.45
N LYS A 27 3.65 -11.74 13.77
CA LYS A 27 4.94 -11.02 13.73
C LYS A 27 5.38 -10.67 12.31
N HIS A 28 4.97 -11.46 11.32
CA HIS A 28 5.36 -11.31 9.91
C HIS A 28 4.15 -11.59 9.01
N PRO A 29 3.21 -10.62 8.86
CA PRO A 29 2.06 -10.80 7.99
C PRO A 29 2.48 -10.91 6.53
N VAL A 30 1.97 -11.93 5.85
CA VAL A 30 2.10 -12.10 4.40
C VAL A 30 0.75 -11.78 3.77
N ILE A 31 0.69 -10.73 2.96
CA ILE A 31 -0.52 -10.30 2.27
C ILE A 31 -0.38 -10.67 0.80
N ILE A 32 -1.35 -11.41 0.28
CA ILE A 32 -1.44 -11.75 -1.14
C ILE A 32 -2.41 -10.78 -1.79
N LEU A 33 -1.88 -9.90 -2.63
CA LEU A 33 -2.65 -8.93 -3.40
C LEU A 33 -2.83 -9.44 -4.83
N LYS A 34 -4.07 -9.62 -5.25
CA LYS A 34 -4.40 -10.07 -6.61
C LYS A 34 -4.58 -8.85 -7.52
N ASP A 35 -4.23 -9.02 -8.79
CA ASP A 35 -4.49 -8.04 -9.86
C ASP A 35 -3.78 -6.68 -9.67
N LEU A 36 -2.70 -6.67 -8.87
CA LEU A 36 -1.84 -5.52 -8.64
C LEU A 36 -0.41 -5.80 -9.12
N ARG A 37 0.16 -4.83 -9.82
CA ARG A 37 1.56 -4.86 -10.23
C ARG A 37 2.44 -4.39 -9.07
N ARG A 38 3.65 -4.95 -8.98
CA ARG A 38 4.63 -4.60 -7.94
C ARG A 38 4.86 -3.09 -7.81
N TRP A 39 4.95 -2.39 -8.93
CA TRP A 39 5.21 -0.95 -8.93
C TRP A 39 4.01 -0.15 -8.41
N GLU A 40 2.78 -0.62 -8.61
CA GLU A 40 1.57 0.03 -8.09
C GLU A 40 1.55 -0.07 -6.56
N VAL A 41 1.85 -1.26 -6.03
CA VAL A 41 1.97 -1.47 -4.57
C VAL A 41 3.07 -0.58 -4.00
N GLN A 42 4.25 -0.57 -4.61
CA GLN A 42 5.35 0.29 -4.16
C GLN A 42 4.95 1.76 -4.19
N GLY A 43 4.25 2.20 -5.25
CA GLY A 43 3.87 3.59 -5.40
C GLY A 43 2.83 4.04 -4.36
N ILE A 44 1.87 3.17 -4.04
CA ILE A 44 0.88 3.42 -2.99
C ILE A 44 1.57 3.47 -1.63
N VAL A 45 2.49 2.55 -1.33
CA VAL A 45 3.27 2.59 -0.09
C VAL A 45 4.09 3.89 -0.03
N ASP A 46 4.81 4.24 -1.08
CA ASP A 46 5.58 5.49 -1.12
C ASP A 46 4.70 6.72 -0.85
N PHE A 47 3.51 6.79 -1.46
CA PHE A 47 2.53 7.84 -1.20
C PHE A 47 2.07 7.85 0.26
N MET A 48 1.77 6.70 0.86
CA MET A 48 1.36 6.59 2.28
C MET A 48 2.42 7.17 3.23
N TYR A 49 3.72 6.99 2.94
CA TYR A 49 4.79 7.50 3.83
C TYR A 49 5.22 8.93 3.51
N LYS A 50 5.15 9.36 2.25
CA LYS A 50 5.70 10.65 1.80
C LYS A 50 4.63 11.72 1.59
N GLY A 51 3.36 11.33 1.51
CA GLY A 51 2.24 12.20 1.12
C GLY A 51 2.18 12.52 -0.37
N GLU A 52 3.20 12.16 -1.15
CA GLU A 52 3.27 12.40 -2.59
C GLU A 52 4.08 11.33 -3.32
N ILE A 53 3.81 11.19 -4.62
CA ILE A 53 4.56 10.33 -5.52
C ILE A 53 4.61 10.95 -6.92
N SER A 54 5.74 10.77 -7.60
CA SER A 54 5.87 11.11 -9.02
C SER A 54 5.83 9.84 -9.87
N VAL A 55 4.91 9.80 -10.83
CA VAL A 55 4.77 8.70 -11.80
C VAL A 55 4.58 9.25 -13.21
N ALA A 56 4.91 8.44 -14.21
CA ALA A 56 4.63 8.76 -15.60
C ALA A 56 3.10 8.87 -15.84
N GLN A 57 2.68 9.75 -16.74
CA GLN A 57 1.27 10.08 -16.95
C GLN A 57 0.44 8.84 -17.37
N GLU A 58 1.02 7.97 -18.18
CA GLU A 58 0.44 6.70 -18.63
C GLU A 58 0.21 5.70 -17.48
N HIS A 59 0.88 5.90 -16.33
CA HIS A 59 0.76 5.04 -15.16
C HIS A 59 -0.22 5.57 -14.12
N LEU A 60 -0.56 6.86 -14.19
CA LEU A 60 -1.43 7.52 -13.21
C LEU A 60 -2.77 6.81 -13.05
N THR A 61 -3.47 6.53 -14.15
CA THR A 61 -4.79 5.86 -14.12
C THR A 61 -4.72 4.49 -13.46
N SER A 62 -3.66 3.72 -13.74
CA SER A 62 -3.51 2.40 -13.13
C SER A 62 -3.16 2.46 -11.65
N LEU A 63 -2.35 3.44 -11.24
CA LEU A 63 -2.02 3.64 -9.83
C LEU A 63 -3.25 4.05 -9.02
N ILE A 64 -4.10 4.92 -9.57
CA ILE A 64 -5.35 5.34 -8.92
C ILE A 64 -6.29 4.13 -8.72
N LYS A 65 -6.50 3.31 -9.75
CA LYS A 65 -7.33 2.09 -9.65
C LYS A 65 -6.79 1.10 -8.60
N ALA A 66 -5.47 1.00 -8.50
CA ALA A 66 -4.83 0.18 -7.49
C ALA A 66 -5.05 0.74 -6.07
N ALA A 67 -4.94 2.07 -5.89
CA ALA A 67 -5.19 2.74 -4.61
C ALA A 67 -6.64 2.57 -4.15
N GLU A 68 -7.61 2.72 -5.05
CA GLU A 68 -9.04 2.48 -4.79
C GLU A 68 -9.30 1.04 -4.34
N SER A 69 -8.65 0.06 -4.99
CA SER A 69 -8.79 -1.36 -4.64
C SER A 69 -8.27 -1.67 -3.23
N LEU A 70 -7.28 -0.90 -2.76
CA LEU A 70 -6.73 -0.99 -1.40
C LEU A 70 -7.40 0.00 -0.43
N GLN A 71 -8.44 0.72 -0.84
CA GLN A 71 -9.12 1.75 -0.04
C GLN A 71 -8.14 2.78 0.56
N ALA A 72 -7.03 3.07 -0.14
CA ALA A 72 -6.13 4.14 0.25
C ALA A 72 -6.82 5.47 -0.13
N SER A 73 -7.15 6.27 0.89
CA SER A 73 -7.89 7.54 0.75
C SER A 73 -6.97 8.74 0.82
#